data_AF-A0A6B9KZ79-F1
#
_entry.id   AF-A0A6B9KZ79-F1
#
_cell.length_a   1.000
_cell.length_b   1.000
_cell.length_c   1.000
_cell.angle_alpha   90.00
_cell.angle_beta   90.00
_cell.angle_gamma   90.00
#
_symmetry.space_group_name_H-M   'P 1'
#
loop_
_entity.id
_entity.type
_entity.pdbx_description
1 polymer ?
#
loop_
_entity_poly.entity_id
_entity_poly.type
_entity_poly.pdbx_seq_one_letter_code
_entity_poly.pdbx_strand_id
1 'polypeptide(L)'
;MKTALFLVFALAFIAVEGKMSRACSKPGQTVLAPDGCNHCRCSEKGILMACTKMMCPPRTIEKSCKPGTTFKHKDGCNTCKCSDDGKNALCTSKLCL
;
A
#
# COMPACT_ATOMS: atom_id res chain seq x y z
N MET A 1 -11.83 15.29 40.15
CA MET A 1 -12.31 15.25 38.74
C MET A 1 -11.19 15.11 37.70
N LYS A 2 -10.02 15.76 37.84
CA LYS A 2 -8.93 15.66 36.83
C LYS A 2 -8.33 14.25 36.68
N THR A 3 -8.19 13.49 37.77
CA THR A 3 -7.60 12.14 37.76
C THR A 3 -8.42 11.12 36.98
N ALA A 4 -9.75 11.14 37.12
CA ALA A 4 -10.64 10.26 36.37
C ALA A 4 -10.58 10.52 34.85
N LEU A 5 -10.48 11.79 34.44
CA LEU A 5 -10.36 12.16 33.03
C LEU A 5 -9.06 11.64 32.40
N PHE A 6 -7.93 11.72 33.12
CA PHE A 6 -6.66 11.16 32.65
C PHE A 6 -6.72 9.63 32.44
N LEU A 7 -7.39 8.89 33.34
CA LEU A 7 -7.54 7.44 33.20
C LEU A 7 -8.41 7.07 31.98
N VAL A 8 -9.48 7.82 31.69
CA VAL A 8 -10.32 7.60 30.51
C VAL A 8 -9.52 7.81 29.22
N PHE A 9 -8.70 8.87 29.13
CA PHE A 9 -7.83 9.10 27.98
C PHE A 9 -6.77 8.00 27.83
N ALA A 10 -6.10 7.58 28.91
CA ALA A 10 -5.10 6.52 28.85
C ALA A 10 -5.69 5.20 28.35
N LEU A 11 -6.89 4.81 28.81
CA LEU A 11 -7.58 3.60 28.33
C LEU A 11 -8.00 3.71 26.85
N ALA A 12 -8.44 4.89 26.42
CA ALA A 12 -8.77 5.12 25.00
C ALA A 12 -7.54 4.98 24.09
N PHE A 13 -6.35 5.45 24.52
CA PHE A 13 -5.12 5.27 23.73
C PHE A 13 -4.69 3.81 23.59
N ILE A 14 -4.87 2.98 24.63
CA ILE A 14 -4.49 1.56 24.58
C ILE A 14 -5.30 0.78 23.51
N ALA A 15 -6.53 1.20 23.20
CA ALA A 15 -7.40 0.49 22.26
C ALA A 15 -7.13 0.82 20.76
N VAL A 16 -6.49 1.95 20.46
CA VAL A 16 -6.35 2.43 19.05
C VAL A 16 -5.20 1.76 18.31
N GLU A 17 -4.17 1.27 19.01
CA GLU A 17 -3.04 0.57 18.40
C GLU A 17 -3.33 -0.88 18.01
N GLY A 18 -4.61 -1.26 17.90
CA GLY A 18 -5.00 -2.52 17.30
C GLY A 18 -4.39 -2.60 15.90
N LYS A 19 -3.29 -3.35 15.75
CA LYS A 19 -2.64 -3.60 14.45
C LYS A 19 -3.71 -4.11 13.51
N MET A 20 -4.11 -3.28 12.56
CA MET A 20 -5.04 -3.62 11.49
C MET A 20 -4.45 -4.81 10.72
N SER A 21 -4.81 -6.00 11.14
CA SER A 21 -4.38 -7.25 10.51
C SER A 21 -5.17 -7.39 9.23
N ARG A 22 -4.48 -7.77 8.15
CA ARG A 22 -5.10 -7.80 6.82
C ARG A 22 -6.10 -8.95 6.74
N ALA A 23 -7.29 -8.63 6.24
CA ALA A 23 -8.40 -9.56 6.20
C ALA A 23 -8.32 -10.53 5.01
N CYS A 24 -8.94 -11.69 5.17
CA CYS A 24 -9.12 -12.71 4.16
C CYS A 24 -10.47 -13.42 4.37
N SER A 25 -11.09 -13.85 3.27
CA SER A 25 -12.50 -14.25 3.29
C SER A 25 -12.75 -15.74 3.59
N LYS A 26 -11.78 -16.63 3.34
CA LYS A 26 -11.94 -18.07 3.54
C LYS A 26 -10.86 -18.63 4.47
N PRO A 27 -11.22 -19.07 5.69
CA PRO A 27 -10.29 -19.74 6.59
C PRO A 27 -9.57 -20.93 5.95
N GLY A 28 -8.32 -21.14 6.36
CA GLY A 28 -7.47 -22.24 5.90
C GLY A 28 -6.88 -22.08 4.50
N GLN A 29 -7.38 -21.15 3.69
CA GLN A 29 -6.85 -20.92 2.34
C GLN A 29 -5.44 -20.29 2.38
N THR A 30 -4.66 -20.54 1.34
CA THR A 30 -3.42 -19.80 1.09
C THR A 30 -3.72 -18.68 0.10
N VAL A 31 -3.32 -17.45 0.42
CA VAL A 31 -3.50 -16.30 -0.47
C VAL A 31 -2.17 -15.61 -0.75
N LEU A 32 -2.12 -14.87 -1.87
CA LEU A 32 -0.98 -14.00 -2.17
C LEU A 32 -0.89 -12.89 -1.13
N ALA A 33 0.30 -12.73 -0.57
CA ALA A 33 0.62 -11.67 0.35
C ALA A 33 0.57 -10.32 -0.38
N PRO A 34 0.39 -9.20 0.35
CA PRO A 34 0.34 -7.89 -0.27
C PRO A 34 1.65 -7.40 -0.85
N ASP A 35 2.74 -8.14 -0.63
CA ASP A 35 3.97 -7.92 -1.38
C ASP A 35 3.90 -8.37 -2.84
N GLY A 36 2.82 -9.08 -3.21
CA GLY A 36 2.59 -9.61 -4.55
C GLY A 36 3.41 -10.85 -4.86
N CYS A 37 4.03 -11.49 -3.86
CA CYS A 37 5.03 -12.53 -4.07
C CYS A 37 4.97 -13.64 -3.01
N ASN A 38 4.96 -13.29 -1.72
CA ASN A 38 4.85 -14.28 -0.66
C ASN A 38 3.43 -14.83 -0.55
N HIS A 39 3.25 -15.93 0.16
CA HIS A 39 1.97 -16.57 0.36
C HIS A 39 1.66 -16.68 1.85
N CYS A 40 0.45 -16.32 2.26
CA CYS A 40 0.00 -16.33 3.66
C CYS A 40 -1.16 -17.29 3.85
N ARG A 41 -1.26 -17.89 5.04
CA ARG A 41 -2.42 -18.71 5.40
C ARG A 41 -3.49 -17.87 6.09
N CYS A 42 -4.72 -18.00 5.65
CA CYS A 42 -5.86 -17.37 6.28
C CYS A 42 -6.25 -18.13 7.56
N SER A 43 -6.35 -17.43 8.68
CA SER A 43 -6.82 -17.99 9.94
C SER A 43 -8.35 -18.05 10.02
N GLU A 44 -8.87 -18.75 11.03
CA GLU A 44 -10.30 -18.80 11.37
C GLU A 44 -10.90 -17.42 11.68
N LYS A 45 -10.09 -16.47 12.16
CA LYS A 45 -10.53 -15.10 12.43
C LYS A 45 -10.56 -14.21 11.18
N GLY A 46 -10.32 -14.79 9.99
CA GLY A 46 -10.27 -14.05 8.74
C GLY A 46 -9.07 -13.11 8.64
N ILE A 47 -7.97 -13.41 9.34
CA ILE A 47 -6.72 -12.63 9.26
C ILE A 47 -5.60 -13.44 8.61
N LEU A 48 -4.74 -12.76 7.84
CA LEU A 48 -3.53 -13.35 7.25
C LEU A 48 -2.49 -13.63 8.34
N MET A 49 -2.01 -14.88 8.37
CA MET A 49 -0.98 -15.34 9.31
C MET A 49 0.09 -16.16 8.58
N ALA A 50 1.26 -16.26 9.21
CA ALA A 50 2.34 -17.18 8.82
C ALA A 50 2.68 -17.13 7.31
N CYS A 51 3.01 -15.94 6.80
CA CYS A 51 3.43 -15.79 5.42
C CYS A 51 4.80 -16.42 5.16
N THR A 52 5.02 -16.94 3.95
CA THR A 52 6.36 -17.28 3.46
C THR A 52 7.25 -16.03 3.49
N LYS A 53 8.57 -16.23 3.52
CA LYS A 53 9.57 -15.16 3.49
C LYS A 53 10.60 -15.40 2.38
N MET A 54 10.12 -15.41 1.15
CA MET A 54 10.96 -15.49 -0.04
C MET A 54 11.57 -14.12 -0.35
N MET A 55 12.74 -14.12 -0.98
CA MET A 55 13.33 -12.91 -1.53
C MET A 55 12.52 -12.50 -2.76
N CYS A 56 11.66 -11.50 -2.60
CA CYS A 56 10.80 -11.03 -3.68
C CYS A 56 11.56 -10.09 -4.62
N PRO A 57 11.25 -10.12 -5.93
CA PRO A 57 11.79 -9.15 -6.87
C PRO A 57 11.47 -7.71 -6.45
N PRO A 58 12.27 -6.72 -6.89
CA PRO A 58 11.90 -5.32 -6.76
C PRO A 58 10.53 -5.12 -7.40
N ARG A 59 9.60 -4.47 -6.69
CA ARG A 59 8.32 -4.12 -7.30
C ARG A 59 8.62 -3.15 -8.44
N THR A 60 8.33 -3.56 -9.66
CA THR A 60 8.01 -2.57 -10.69
C THR A 60 6.72 -1.93 -10.20
N ILE A 61 6.81 -0.77 -9.56
CA ILE A 61 5.63 0.09 -9.46
C ILE A 61 5.29 0.34 -10.92
N GLU A 62 4.28 -0.37 -11.45
CA GLU A 62 3.60 0.07 -12.66
C GLU A 62 3.27 1.51 -12.35
N LYS A 63 3.98 2.44 -12.99
CA LYS A 63 3.79 3.86 -12.74
C LYS A 63 2.42 4.19 -13.29
N SER A 64 1.41 4.02 -12.45
CA SER A 64 0.07 4.41 -12.80
C SER A 64 -0.01 5.93 -12.67
N CYS A 65 -0.41 6.58 -13.74
CA CYS A 65 -0.80 7.98 -13.71
C CYS A 65 -2.32 8.06 -13.88
N LYS A 66 -2.93 9.16 -13.43
CA LYS A 66 -4.36 9.37 -13.65
C LYS A 66 -4.58 9.62 -15.16
N PRO A 67 -5.42 8.83 -15.85
CA PRO A 67 -5.70 9.00 -17.28
C PRO A 67 -6.01 10.45 -17.66
N GLY A 68 -5.46 10.88 -18.79
CA GLY A 68 -5.66 12.23 -19.34
C GLY A 68 -4.98 13.38 -18.58
N THR A 69 -4.34 13.13 -17.43
CA THR A 69 -3.64 14.19 -16.68
C THR A 69 -2.25 14.49 -17.21
N THR A 70 -1.73 15.66 -16.84
CA THR A 70 -0.34 16.03 -17.08
C THR A 70 0.40 16.22 -15.75
N PHE A 71 1.68 15.88 -15.72
CA PHE A 71 2.52 15.95 -14.52
C PHE A 71 3.99 16.19 -14.88
N LYS A 72 4.80 16.59 -13.89
CA LYS A 72 6.25 16.70 -14.07
C LYS A 72 6.92 15.35 -13.93
N HIS A 73 7.83 15.03 -14.84
CA HIS A 73 8.70 13.87 -14.75
C HIS A 73 9.57 13.96 -13.49
N LYS A 74 10.21 12.84 -13.10
CA LYS A 74 11.06 12.77 -11.89
C LYS A 74 12.24 13.75 -11.89
N ASP A 75 12.59 14.29 -13.06
CA ASP A 75 13.62 15.33 -13.22
C ASP A 75 13.10 16.75 -12.90
N GLY A 76 11.81 16.92 -12.59
CA GLY A 76 11.19 18.22 -12.29
C GLY A 76 11.02 19.14 -13.51
N CYS A 77 11.53 18.75 -14.67
CA CYS A 77 11.69 19.61 -15.84
C CYS A 77 10.78 19.17 -16.99
N ASN A 78 10.84 17.90 -17.38
CA ASN A 78 10.02 17.35 -18.45
C ASN A 78 8.55 17.24 -18.03
N THR A 79 7.63 17.52 -18.96
CA THR A 79 6.19 17.37 -18.73
C THR A 79 5.70 16.11 -19.42
N CYS A 80 4.93 15.29 -18.72
CA CYS A 80 4.34 14.06 -19.21
C CYS A 80 2.82 14.17 -19.32
N LYS A 81 2.23 13.54 -20.34
CA LYS A 81 0.77 13.33 -20.46
C LYS A 81 0.46 11.84 -20.31
N CYS A 82 -0.42 11.51 -19.37
CA CYS A 82 -0.86 10.14 -19.10
C CYS A 82 -1.77 9.62 -20.21
N SER A 83 -1.57 8.36 -20.64
CA SER A 83 -2.46 7.65 -21.57
C SER A 83 -3.78 7.27 -20.91
N ASP A 84 -4.77 6.91 -21.74
CA ASP A 84 -6.12 6.59 -21.27
C ASP A 84 -6.19 5.30 -20.44
N ASP A 85 -5.23 4.38 -20.62
CA ASP A 85 -5.10 3.17 -19.79
C ASP A 85 -4.48 3.43 -18.40
N GLY A 86 -3.94 4.64 -18.18
CA GLY A 86 -3.26 5.03 -16.94
C GLY A 86 -1.91 4.37 -16.71
N LYS A 87 -1.40 3.54 -17.64
CA LYS A 87 -0.17 2.75 -17.47
C LYS A 87 1.06 3.36 -18.11
N ASN A 88 0.86 4.26 -19.08
CA ASN A 88 1.91 4.89 -19.84
C ASN A 88 1.79 6.41 -19.79
N ALA A 89 2.90 7.09 -20.07
CA ALA A 89 2.88 8.54 -20.26
C ALA A 89 3.89 8.94 -21.33
N LEU A 90 3.48 9.86 -22.21
CA LEU A 90 4.39 10.47 -23.17
C LEU A 90 4.97 11.75 -22.56
N CYS A 91 6.29 11.85 -22.49
CA CYS A 91 6.98 12.99 -21.90
C CYS A 91 7.70 13.82 -22.97
N THR A 92 7.84 15.12 -22.72
CA THR A 92 8.79 15.95 -23.46
C THR A 92 10.23 15.43 -23.24
N SER A 93 11.13 15.71 -24.18
CA SER A 93 12.55 15.31 -24.10
C SER A 93 13.46 16.52 -24.11
N LYS A 94 13.26 17.43 -23.14
CA LYS A 94 14.14 18.58 -22.92
C LYS A 94 15.42 18.10 -22.22
N LEU A 95 16.55 18.69 -22.56
CA LEU A 95 17.77 18.58 -21.77
C LEU A 95 17.57 19.39 -20.48
N CYS A 96 17.63 18.72 -19.34
CA CYS A 96 17.40 19.29 -18.02
C CYS A 96 18.69 19.23 -17.21
N LEU A 97 18.97 20.29 -16.43
CA LEU A 97 20.17 20.47 -15.62
C LEU A 97 20.02 19.85 -14.24
#